data_AF-A0A645AT92-F1
#
_entry.id   AF-A0A645AT92-F1
#
_cell.length_a   1.000
_cell.length_b   1.000
_cell.length_c   1.000
_cell.angle_alpha   90.00
_cell.angle_beta   90.00
_cell.angle_gamma   90.00
#
_symmetry.space_group_name_H-M   'P 1'
#
loop_
_entity.id
_entity.type
_entity.pdbx_description
1 polymer ?
#
loop_
_entity_poly.entity_id
_entity_poly.type
_entity_poly.pdbx_seq_one_letter_code
_entity_poly.pdbx_strand_id
1 'polypeptide(L)'
;MLVLLCINVYADPCFYQRFSASNSAKTGRRAMLTCFCLWLVFDAVTNIAGMVVHVKYPGAQPELAYVRMVLSELPVGIRAFFVIGLFGAIISTLDSYYLIGGTTLAKDIYARIFVKEELSDKKLVNLSRLGACLLGVIGLCLAFRFTLVYDAFVFLISLWMSTGFVPVLMALMYGGKKTKAAGLLSMAAGCLSFAALSLWPVTISESFGVLEPILVSLPLSFLFWAIGSRFGEDTEIDKKAIKC
;
A
#
# COMPACT_ATOMS: atom_id res chain seq x y z
N MET A 1 -12.35 8.59 6.95
CA MET A 1 -11.16 7.73 6.81
C MET A 1 -11.06 7.07 5.44
N LEU A 2 -12.04 6.28 4.99
CA LEU A 2 -11.95 5.52 3.73
C LEU A 2 -11.63 6.38 2.49
N VAL A 3 -12.23 7.57 2.36
CA VAL A 3 -11.92 8.51 1.27
C VAL A 3 -10.45 8.93 1.24
N LEU A 4 -9.80 9.10 2.40
CA LEU A 4 -8.37 9.42 2.48
C LEU A 4 -7.52 8.25 1.99
N LEU A 5 -7.95 7.01 2.27
CA LEU A 5 -7.25 5.81 1.80
C LEU A 5 -7.33 5.66 0.27
N CYS A 6 -8.37 6.18 -0.39
CA CYS A 6 -8.48 6.11 -1.86
C CYS A 6 -7.36 6.87 -2.59
N ILE A 7 -6.81 7.92 -1.97
CA ILE A 7 -5.73 8.72 -2.58
C ILE A 7 -4.38 7.98 -2.51
N ASN A 8 -4.29 6.89 -1.73
CA ASN A 8 -3.10 6.05 -1.60
C ASN A 8 -2.52 5.59 -2.94
N VAL A 9 -3.38 5.41 -3.95
CA VAL A 9 -3.03 5.00 -5.32
C VAL A 9 -1.91 5.86 -5.92
N TYR A 10 -1.80 7.13 -5.55
CA TYR A 10 -0.77 8.03 -6.04
C TYR A 10 0.62 7.74 -5.46
N ALA A 11 0.73 7.06 -4.34
CA ALA A 11 2.01 6.70 -3.73
C ALA A 11 2.30 5.20 -3.82
N ASP A 12 1.41 4.40 -4.39
CA ASP A 12 1.58 2.94 -4.45
C ASP A 12 2.67 2.54 -5.45
N PRO A 13 3.75 1.85 -5.00
CA PRO A 13 4.88 1.49 -5.84
C PRO A 13 4.54 0.53 -7.00
N CYS A 14 3.45 -0.24 -6.90
CA CYS A 14 3.02 -1.17 -7.95
C CYS A 14 2.66 -0.43 -9.24
N PHE A 15 2.01 0.72 -9.12
CA PHE A 15 1.66 1.53 -10.29
C PHE A 15 2.90 2.09 -10.97
N TYR A 16 3.87 2.58 -10.19
CA TYR A 16 5.14 3.07 -10.72
C TYR A 16 5.92 1.97 -11.43
N GLN A 17 5.98 0.77 -10.86
CA GLN A 17 6.59 -0.38 -11.51
C GLN A 17 5.92 -0.67 -12.86
N ARG A 18 4.59 -0.71 -12.91
CA ARG A 18 3.84 -0.99 -14.14
C ARG A 18 3.95 0.10 -15.19
N PHE A 19 3.97 1.38 -14.80
CA PHE A 19 4.18 2.49 -15.73
C PHE A 19 5.60 2.50 -16.27
N SER A 20 6.60 2.22 -15.43
CA SER A 20 8.00 2.13 -15.87
C SER A 20 8.25 0.97 -16.83
N ALA A 21 7.49 -0.12 -16.71
CA ALA A 21 7.54 -1.26 -17.62
C ALA A 21 6.68 -1.07 -18.89
N SER A 22 5.93 0.02 -18.99
CA SER A 22 5.03 0.26 -20.13
C SER A 22 5.77 0.92 -21.30
N ASN A 23 5.39 0.55 -22.53
CA ASN A 23 6.04 1.07 -23.75
C ASN A 23 5.82 2.56 -24.00
N SER A 24 4.79 3.18 -23.41
CA SER A 24 4.50 4.60 -23.55
C SER A 24 3.51 5.11 -22.49
N ALA A 25 3.56 6.40 -22.18
CA ALA A 25 2.59 7.07 -21.30
C ALA A 25 1.13 6.92 -21.80
N LYS A 26 0.91 6.91 -23.12
CA LYS A 26 -0.41 6.69 -23.72
C LYS A 26 -0.94 5.29 -23.41
N THR A 27 -0.08 4.28 -23.49
CA THR A 27 -0.42 2.89 -23.14
C THR A 27 -0.75 2.79 -21.66
N GLY A 28 0.09 3.35 -20.78
CA GLY A 28 -0.15 3.39 -19.33
C GLY A 28 -1.47 4.04 -18.96
N ARG A 29 -1.79 5.21 -19.55
CA ARG A 29 -3.07 5.91 -19.32
C ARG A 29 -4.28 5.09 -19.77
N ARG A 30 -4.21 4.45 -20.95
CA ARG A 30 -5.29 3.58 -21.43
C ARG A 30 -5.50 2.39 -20.52
N ALA A 31 -4.40 1.74 -20.10
CA ALA A 31 -4.46 0.62 -19.17
C ALA A 31 -5.10 1.04 -17.83
N MET A 32 -4.69 2.19 -17.26
CA MET A 32 -5.27 2.70 -16.02
C MET A 32 -6.77 2.99 -16.17
N LEU A 33 -7.19 3.61 -17.28
CA LEU A 33 -8.62 3.88 -17.52
C LEU A 33 -9.44 2.59 -17.65
N THR A 34 -8.91 1.58 -18.37
CA THR A 34 -9.56 0.27 -18.47
C THR A 34 -9.65 -0.40 -17.10
N CYS A 35 -8.58 -0.39 -16.32
CA CYS A 35 -8.59 -0.93 -14.95
C CYS A 35 -9.62 -0.21 -14.08
N PHE A 36 -9.70 1.12 -14.15
CA PHE A 36 -10.69 1.90 -13.40
C PHE A 36 -12.13 1.48 -13.73
N CYS A 37 -12.46 1.32 -15.02
CA CYS A 37 -13.79 0.86 -15.43
C CYS A 37 -14.11 -0.55 -14.92
N LEU A 38 -13.15 -1.49 -15.01
CA LEU A 38 -13.33 -2.84 -14.49
C LEU A 38 -13.48 -2.84 -12.97
N TRP A 39 -12.75 -1.97 -12.28
CA TRP A 39 -12.78 -1.87 -10.82
C TRP A 39 -14.12 -1.38 -10.32
N LEU A 40 -14.76 -0.40 -10.99
CA LEU A 40 -16.11 0.06 -10.63
C LEU A 40 -17.14 -1.08 -10.69
N VAL A 41 -17.07 -1.93 -11.71
CA VAL A 41 -17.97 -3.09 -11.84
C VAL A 41 -17.68 -4.10 -10.72
N PHE A 42 -16.41 -4.39 -10.48
CA PHE A 42 -16.01 -5.33 -9.44
C PHE A 42 -16.42 -4.85 -8.04
N ASP A 43 -16.22 -3.56 -7.74
CA ASP A 43 -16.61 -2.94 -6.47
C ASP A 43 -18.13 -2.97 -6.29
N ALA A 44 -18.91 -2.69 -7.33
CA ALA A 44 -20.37 -2.79 -7.24
C ALA A 44 -20.80 -4.22 -6.87
N VAL A 45 -20.22 -5.24 -7.52
CA VAL A 45 -20.53 -6.66 -7.24
C VAL A 45 -20.12 -7.06 -5.83
N THR A 46 -18.92 -6.68 -5.37
CA THR A 46 -18.43 -7.06 -4.04
C THR A 46 -19.18 -6.33 -2.92
N ASN A 47 -19.56 -5.06 -3.11
CA ASN A 47 -20.39 -4.34 -2.15
C ASN A 47 -21.78 -4.96 -2.01
N ILE A 48 -22.42 -5.32 -3.13
CA ILE A 48 -23.71 -6.03 -3.10
C ILE A 48 -23.56 -7.37 -2.36
N ALA A 49 -22.51 -8.13 -2.67
CA ALA A 49 -22.26 -9.39 -1.99
C ALA A 49 -22.03 -9.21 -0.48
N GLY A 50 -21.32 -8.16 -0.06
CA GLY A 50 -21.13 -7.80 1.34
C GLY A 50 -22.45 -7.49 2.05
N MET A 51 -23.35 -6.73 1.42
CA MET A 51 -24.69 -6.46 1.96
C MET A 51 -25.51 -7.74 2.12
N VAL A 52 -25.48 -8.64 1.14
CA VAL A 52 -26.17 -9.94 1.22
C VAL A 52 -25.63 -10.80 2.36
N VAL A 53 -24.30 -10.87 2.52
CA VAL A 53 -23.66 -11.59 3.63
C VAL A 53 -24.10 -11.02 4.97
N HIS A 54 -24.11 -9.69 5.11
CA HIS A 54 -24.49 -9.02 6.35
C HIS A 54 -25.92 -9.37 6.78
N VAL A 55 -26.87 -9.40 5.84
CA VAL A 55 -28.26 -9.75 6.11
C VAL A 55 -28.43 -11.24 6.42
N LYS A 56 -27.72 -12.12 5.69
CA LYS A 56 -27.90 -13.57 5.79
C LYS A 56 -27.16 -14.20 6.98
N TYR A 57 -26.05 -13.60 7.41
CA TYR A 57 -25.20 -14.11 8.49
C TYR A 57 -24.93 -13.00 9.53
N PRO A 58 -25.96 -12.51 10.24
CA PRO A 58 -25.79 -11.44 11.21
C PRO A 58 -24.85 -11.88 12.35
N GLY A 59 -23.87 -11.05 12.67
CA GLY A 59 -22.89 -11.30 13.75
C GLY A 59 -21.79 -12.32 13.42
N ALA A 60 -21.78 -12.91 12.21
CA ALA A 60 -20.66 -13.73 11.75
C ALA A 60 -19.48 -12.85 11.29
N GLN A 61 -18.27 -13.40 11.38
CA GLN A 61 -17.09 -12.76 10.78
C GLN A 61 -17.30 -12.61 9.26
N PRO A 62 -17.29 -11.38 8.71
CA PRO A 62 -17.72 -11.13 7.33
C PRO A 62 -16.96 -11.91 6.28
N GLU A 63 -15.63 -12.04 6.43
CA GLU A 63 -14.75 -12.71 5.48
C GLU A 63 -15.05 -14.20 5.41
N LEU A 64 -15.22 -14.84 6.57
CA LEU A 64 -15.56 -16.25 6.66
C LEU A 64 -16.99 -16.51 6.17
N ALA A 65 -17.93 -15.62 6.52
CA ALA A 65 -19.31 -15.73 6.10
C ALA A 65 -19.46 -15.60 4.58
N TYR A 66 -18.70 -14.71 3.95
CA TYR A 66 -18.66 -14.59 2.50
C TYR A 66 -18.17 -15.87 1.83
N VAL A 67 -17.02 -16.41 2.27
CA VAL A 67 -16.49 -17.66 1.72
C VAL A 67 -17.48 -18.81 1.93
N ARG A 68 -18.06 -18.93 3.12
CA ARG A 68 -19.06 -19.96 3.43
C ARG A 68 -20.28 -19.86 2.52
N MET A 69 -20.82 -18.66 2.33
CA MET A 69 -21.95 -18.40 1.45
C MET A 69 -21.66 -18.85 0.02
N VAL A 70 -20.51 -18.47 -0.52
CA VAL A 70 -20.15 -18.80 -1.90
C VAL A 70 -19.98 -20.31 -2.08
N LEU A 71 -19.37 -20.99 -1.11
CA LEU A 71 -19.15 -22.45 -1.18
C LEU A 71 -20.44 -23.28 -1.00
N SER A 72 -21.45 -22.74 -0.31
CA SER A 72 -22.73 -23.42 -0.08
C SER A 72 -23.75 -23.18 -1.18
N GLU A 73 -23.79 -21.97 -1.75
CA GLU A 73 -24.84 -21.56 -2.70
C GLU A 73 -24.46 -21.83 -4.16
N LEU A 74 -23.17 -21.90 -4.50
CA LEU A 74 -22.75 -22.12 -5.88
C LEU A 74 -22.81 -23.59 -6.31
N PRO A 75 -23.28 -23.88 -7.54
CA PRO A 75 -23.14 -25.19 -8.17
C PRO A 75 -21.68 -25.64 -8.25
N VAL A 76 -21.44 -26.95 -8.19
CA VAL A 76 -20.08 -27.54 -8.07
C VAL A 76 -19.07 -26.99 -9.09
N GLY A 77 -19.46 -26.82 -10.36
CA GLY A 77 -18.57 -26.31 -11.42
C GLY A 77 -18.19 -24.84 -11.23
N ILE A 78 -19.17 -23.98 -10.90
CA ILE A 78 -18.94 -22.54 -10.68
C ILE A 78 -18.17 -22.32 -9.37
N ARG A 79 -18.45 -23.13 -8.35
CA ARG A 79 -17.72 -23.11 -7.08
C ARG A 79 -16.23 -23.38 -7.28
N ALA A 80 -15.86 -24.37 -8.10
CA ALA A 80 -14.47 -24.65 -8.41
C ALA A 80 -13.80 -23.46 -9.13
N PHE A 81 -14.50 -22.87 -10.11
CA PHE A 81 -14.01 -21.68 -10.81
C PHE A 81 -13.81 -20.49 -9.86
N PHE A 82 -14.73 -20.26 -8.93
CA PHE A 82 -14.60 -19.22 -7.91
C PHE A 82 -13.36 -19.42 -7.03
N VAL A 83 -13.13 -20.64 -6.53
CA VAL A 83 -11.97 -20.94 -5.67
C VAL A 83 -10.66 -20.74 -6.43
N ILE A 84 -10.58 -21.20 -7.68
CA ILE A 84 -9.40 -21.00 -8.53
C ILE A 84 -9.18 -19.51 -8.79
N GLY A 85 -10.23 -18.76 -9.11
CA GLY A 85 -10.18 -17.31 -9.32
C GLY A 85 -9.74 -16.55 -8.07
N LEU A 86 -10.23 -16.95 -6.89
CA LEU A 86 -9.83 -16.39 -5.60
C LEU A 86 -8.33 -16.59 -5.34
N PHE A 87 -7.82 -17.81 -5.50
CA PHE A 87 -6.39 -18.07 -5.37
C PHE A 87 -5.57 -17.33 -6.42
N GLY A 88 -6.06 -17.25 -7.67
CA GLY A 88 -5.43 -16.48 -8.73
C GLY A 88 -5.29 -15.00 -8.38
N ALA A 89 -6.35 -14.38 -7.84
CA ALA A 89 -6.33 -13.00 -7.38
C ALA A 89 -5.34 -12.79 -6.22
N ILE A 90 -5.33 -13.69 -5.23
CA ILE A 90 -4.38 -13.66 -4.10
C ILE A 90 -2.94 -13.74 -4.62
N ILE A 91 -2.63 -14.72 -5.46
CA ILE A 91 -1.28 -14.92 -6.01
C ILE A 91 -0.86 -13.73 -6.88
N SER A 92 -1.76 -13.17 -7.68
CA SER A 92 -1.45 -11.99 -8.51
C SER A 92 -1.06 -10.76 -7.70
N THR A 93 -1.65 -10.63 -6.50
CA THR A 93 -1.34 -9.55 -5.56
C THR A 93 -0.02 -9.82 -4.85
N LEU A 94 0.16 -11.04 -4.35
CA LEU A 94 1.41 -11.47 -3.70
C LEU A 94 2.61 -11.32 -4.62
N ASP A 95 2.50 -11.73 -5.89
CA ASP A 95 3.58 -11.62 -6.88
C ASP A 95 4.05 -10.17 -7.05
N SER A 96 3.11 -9.23 -7.20
CA SER A 96 3.44 -7.79 -7.33
C SER A 96 4.19 -7.27 -6.10
N TYR A 97 3.68 -7.54 -4.89
CA TYR A 97 4.31 -7.04 -3.65
C TYR A 97 5.63 -7.74 -3.33
N TYR A 98 5.76 -9.03 -3.62
CA TYR A 98 7.01 -9.78 -3.41
C TYR A 98 8.09 -9.35 -4.38
N LEU A 99 7.74 -9.04 -5.62
CA LEU A 99 8.67 -8.53 -6.61
C LEU A 99 9.22 -7.15 -6.19
N ILE A 100 8.34 -6.24 -5.78
CA ILE A 100 8.74 -4.90 -5.31
C ILE A 100 9.55 -5.01 -4.02
N GLY A 101 8.99 -5.66 -3.00
CA GLY A 101 9.64 -5.79 -1.69
C GLY A 101 10.98 -6.50 -1.79
N GLY A 102 11.06 -7.60 -2.53
CA GLY A 102 12.30 -8.32 -2.77
C GLY A 102 13.35 -7.45 -3.48
N THR A 103 12.94 -6.70 -4.51
CA THR A 103 13.84 -5.80 -5.23
C THR A 103 14.30 -4.62 -4.37
N THR A 104 13.43 -4.07 -3.52
CA THR A 104 13.79 -3.02 -2.55
C THR A 104 14.81 -3.56 -1.53
N LEU A 105 14.61 -4.76 -1.00
CA LEU A 105 15.59 -5.37 -0.10
C LEU A 105 16.95 -5.60 -0.78
N ALA A 106 16.94 -6.04 -2.03
CA ALA A 106 18.17 -6.33 -2.77
C ALA A 106 18.92 -5.06 -3.23
N LYS A 107 18.22 -4.12 -3.87
CA LYS A 107 18.82 -2.89 -4.44
C LYS A 107 18.97 -1.78 -3.41
N ASP A 108 17.88 -1.41 -2.76
CA ASP A 108 17.83 -0.20 -1.94
C ASP A 108 18.45 -0.43 -0.56
N ILE A 109 18.29 -1.62 0.00
CA ILE A 109 18.86 -1.97 1.30
C ILE A 109 20.24 -2.61 1.13
N TYR A 110 20.32 -3.82 0.59
CA TYR A 110 21.57 -4.57 0.53
C TYR A 110 22.63 -3.90 -0.35
N ALA A 111 22.35 -3.67 -1.64
CA ALA A 111 23.34 -3.11 -2.56
C ALA A 111 23.71 -1.67 -2.19
N ARG A 112 22.72 -0.81 -1.95
CA ARG A 112 22.95 0.63 -1.78
C ARG A 112 23.41 1.03 -0.37
N ILE A 113 22.84 0.45 0.69
CA ILE A 113 23.17 0.85 2.07
C ILE A 113 24.33 0.03 2.62
N PHE A 114 24.28 -1.30 2.47
CA PHE A 114 25.26 -2.20 3.10
C PHE A 114 26.54 -2.37 2.29
N VAL A 115 26.42 -2.72 1.01
CA VAL A 115 27.60 -3.08 0.19
C VAL A 115 28.18 -1.88 -0.57
N LYS A 116 27.34 -0.92 -0.95
CA LYS A 116 27.68 0.26 -1.77
C LYS A 116 28.34 -0.12 -3.11
N GLU A 117 27.89 -1.24 -3.70
CA GLU A 117 28.36 -1.74 -5.00
C GLU A 117 27.19 -1.98 -5.95
N GLU A 118 27.46 -1.97 -7.26
CA GLU A 118 26.52 -2.48 -8.24
C GLU A 118 26.55 -4.01 -8.24
N LEU A 119 25.37 -4.62 -8.12
CA LEU A 119 25.23 -6.07 -8.16
C LEU A 119 25.08 -6.54 -9.61
N SER A 120 25.69 -7.69 -9.93
CA SER A 120 25.37 -8.41 -11.16
C SER A 120 23.90 -8.86 -11.17
N ASP A 121 23.29 -8.93 -12.35
CA ASP A 121 21.87 -9.31 -12.52
C ASP A 121 21.53 -10.65 -11.85
N LYS A 122 22.43 -11.63 -11.95
CA LYS A 122 22.25 -12.94 -11.32
C LYS A 122 22.22 -12.86 -9.80
N LYS A 123 23.13 -12.06 -9.20
CA LYS A 123 23.19 -11.85 -7.75
C LYS A 123 21.95 -11.08 -7.28
N LEU A 124 21.55 -10.06 -8.04
CA LEU A 124 20.36 -9.25 -7.78
C LEU A 124 19.09 -10.11 -7.75
N VAL A 125 18.83 -10.92 -8.78
CA VAL A 125 17.62 -11.78 -8.84
C VAL A 125 17.59 -12.77 -7.68
N ASN A 126 18.72 -13.37 -7.33
CA ASN A 126 18.78 -14.31 -6.21
C ASN A 126 18.51 -13.62 -4.87
N LEU A 127 19.07 -12.43 -4.65
CA LEU A 127 18.80 -11.62 -3.47
C LEU A 127 17.34 -11.17 -3.41
N SER A 128 16.74 -10.77 -4.54
CA SER A 128 15.32 -10.41 -4.59
C SER A 128 14.42 -11.59 -4.22
N ARG A 129 14.74 -12.81 -4.68
CA ARG A 129 14.00 -14.04 -4.32
C ARG A 129 14.12 -14.36 -2.83
N LEU A 130 15.32 -14.21 -2.26
CA LEU A 130 15.53 -14.37 -0.82
C LEU A 130 14.74 -13.32 -0.03
N GLY A 131 14.77 -12.06 -0.48
CA GLY A 131 14.00 -10.97 0.10
C GLY A 131 12.50 -11.23 0.06
N ALA A 132 11.97 -11.74 -1.05
CA ALA A 132 10.57 -12.14 -1.17
C ALA A 132 10.20 -13.24 -0.15
N CYS A 133 11.04 -14.26 0.02
CA CYS A 133 10.84 -15.32 1.02
C CYS A 133 10.82 -14.73 2.44
N LEU A 134 11.79 -13.88 2.78
CA LEU A 134 11.87 -13.22 4.09
C LEU A 134 10.63 -12.35 4.37
N LEU A 135 10.20 -11.54 3.40
CA LEU A 135 8.99 -10.73 3.51
C LEU A 135 7.73 -11.58 3.64
N GLY A 136 7.68 -12.74 2.97
CA GLY A 136 6.57 -13.69 3.10
C GLY A 136 6.46 -14.27 4.51
N VAL A 137 7.59 -14.65 5.13
CA VAL A 137 7.61 -15.12 6.52
C VAL A 137 7.17 -14.00 7.47
N ILE A 138 7.70 -12.78 7.31
CA ILE A 138 7.32 -11.63 8.14
C ILE A 138 5.83 -11.31 7.98
N GLY A 139 5.32 -11.30 6.74
CA GLY A 139 3.92 -11.06 6.44
C GLY A 139 3.01 -12.11 7.06
N LEU A 140 3.38 -13.39 7.02
CA LEU A 140 2.64 -14.47 7.66
C LEU A 140 2.62 -14.32 9.19
N CYS A 141 3.76 -14.02 9.80
CA CYS A 141 3.83 -13.78 11.25
C CYS A 141 2.96 -12.58 11.68
N LEU A 142 2.91 -11.53 10.88
CA LEU A 142 2.09 -10.35 11.14
C LEU A 142 0.60 -10.65 10.91
N ALA A 143 0.25 -11.43 9.89
CA ALA A 143 -1.13 -11.81 9.59
C ALA A 143 -1.81 -12.51 10.78
N PHE A 144 -1.10 -13.38 11.49
CA PHE A 144 -1.62 -14.06 12.69
C PHE A 144 -1.84 -13.15 13.91
N ARG A 145 -1.46 -11.86 13.83
CA ARG A 145 -1.73 -10.88 14.90
C ARG A 145 -3.08 -10.18 14.75
N PHE A 146 -3.73 -10.31 13.59
CA PHE A 146 -5.01 -9.68 13.33
C PHE A 146 -6.13 -10.73 13.31
N THR A 147 -7.25 -10.41 13.95
CA THR A 147 -8.45 -11.26 13.93
C THR A 147 -9.26 -11.05 12.66
N LEU A 148 -9.35 -9.80 12.18
CA LEU A 148 -10.07 -9.40 10.98
C LEU A 148 -9.09 -8.95 9.89
N VAL A 149 -9.39 -9.30 8.65
CA VAL A 149 -8.58 -8.87 7.49
C VAL A 149 -8.70 -7.36 7.31
N TYR A 150 -9.88 -6.81 7.61
CA TYR A 150 -10.12 -5.37 7.59
C TYR A 150 -9.16 -4.60 8.51
N ASP A 151 -8.95 -5.06 9.74
CA ASP A 151 -8.09 -4.38 10.72
C ASP A 151 -6.63 -4.37 10.24
N ALA A 152 -6.15 -5.50 9.70
CA ALA A 152 -4.81 -5.59 9.11
C ALA A 152 -4.64 -4.61 7.94
N PHE A 153 -5.65 -4.54 7.06
CA PHE A 153 -5.65 -3.66 5.89
C PHE A 153 -5.63 -2.18 6.29
N VAL A 154 -6.51 -1.76 7.21
CA VAL A 154 -6.56 -0.38 7.71
C VAL A 154 -5.25 -0.01 8.39
N PHE A 155 -4.69 -0.89 9.22
CA PHE A 155 -3.42 -0.66 9.89
C PHE A 155 -2.26 -0.43 8.90
N LEU A 156 -2.07 -1.36 7.95
CA LEU A 156 -0.95 -1.32 7.00
C LEU A 156 -1.03 -0.10 6.07
N ILE A 157 -2.22 0.18 5.52
CA ILE A 157 -2.41 1.32 4.63
C ILE A 157 -2.30 2.63 5.39
N SER A 158 -2.82 2.71 6.62
CA SER A 158 -2.70 3.92 7.44
C SER A 158 -1.25 4.19 7.81
N LEU A 159 -0.47 3.16 8.13
CA LEU A 159 0.96 3.29 8.40
C LEU A 159 1.72 3.77 7.15
N TRP A 160 1.44 3.17 5.98
CA TRP A 160 2.04 3.61 4.72
C TRP A 160 1.65 5.05 4.37
N MET A 161 0.37 5.41 4.53
CA MET A 161 -0.11 6.76 4.28
C MET A 161 0.51 7.79 5.22
N SER A 162 0.67 7.44 6.49
CA SER A 162 1.31 8.31 7.48
C SER A 162 2.77 8.56 7.16
N THR A 163 3.48 7.54 6.67
CA THR A 163 4.95 7.57 6.55
C THR A 163 5.44 7.94 5.16
N GLY A 164 4.91 7.27 4.13
CA GLY A 164 5.43 7.30 2.76
C GLY A 164 4.67 8.21 1.80
N PHE A 165 3.38 8.48 2.05
CA PHE A 165 2.54 9.22 1.11
C PHE A 165 3.05 10.63 0.81
N VAL A 166 3.18 11.44 1.86
CA VAL A 166 3.57 12.85 1.76
C VAL A 166 4.93 13.02 1.07
N PRO A 167 6.01 12.35 1.52
CA PRO A 167 7.31 12.57 0.89
C PRO A 167 7.33 12.12 -0.58
N VAL A 168 6.62 11.04 -0.93
CA VAL A 168 6.51 10.57 -2.33
C VAL A 168 5.70 11.55 -3.18
N LEU A 169 4.51 11.95 -2.72
CA LEU A 169 3.64 12.87 -3.45
C LEU A 169 4.32 14.22 -3.67
N MET A 170 4.97 14.76 -2.64
CA MET A 170 5.68 16.02 -2.74
C MET A 170 6.94 15.89 -3.60
N ALA A 171 7.65 14.76 -3.57
CA ALA A 171 8.77 14.56 -4.49
C ALA A 171 8.35 14.55 -5.97
N LEU A 172 7.13 14.09 -6.27
CA LEU A 172 6.62 13.99 -7.65
C LEU A 172 5.91 15.25 -8.13
N MET A 173 5.01 15.81 -7.32
CA MET A 173 4.11 16.90 -7.74
C MET A 173 4.61 18.30 -7.38
N TYR A 174 5.46 18.44 -6.36
CA TYR A 174 5.95 19.75 -5.95
C TYR A 174 7.02 20.26 -6.90
N GLY A 175 6.79 21.44 -7.49
CA GLY A 175 7.72 22.10 -8.41
C GLY A 175 8.80 22.97 -7.73
N GLY A 176 8.78 23.08 -6.41
CA GLY A 176 9.75 23.87 -5.65
C GLY A 176 10.98 23.07 -5.22
N LYS A 177 11.72 23.63 -4.25
CA LYS A 177 12.92 23.05 -3.66
C LYS A 177 12.63 21.68 -3.03
N LYS A 178 13.43 20.66 -3.37
CA LYS A 178 13.27 19.29 -2.87
C LYS A 178 14.46 18.94 -2.00
N THR A 179 14.24 18.77 -0.71
CA THR A 179 15.34 18.53 0.23
C THR A 179 15.26 17.12 0.82
N LYS A 180 16.40 16.46 1.01
CA LYS A 180 16.47 15.16 1.71
C LYS A 180 15.93 15.26 3.14
N ALA A 181 16.18 16.39 3.79
CA ALA A 181 15.68 16.69 5.14
C ALA A 181 14.15 16.72 5.19
N ALA A 182 13.47 17.30 4.20
CA ALA A 182 12.01 17.29 4.12
C ALA A 182 11.44 15.88 4.06
N GLY A 183 12.03 15.01 3.24
CA GLY A 183 11.63 13.61 3.13
C GLY A 183 11.79 12.87 4.46
N LEU A 184 12.97 12.95 5.07
CA LEU A 184 13.26 12.23 6.31
C LEU A 184 12.42 12.72 7.49
N LEU A 185 12.26 14.04 7.65
CA LEU A 185 11.43 14.62 8.73
C LEU A 185 9.96 14.25 8.57
N SER A 186 9.46 14.24 7.33
CA SER A 186 8.09 13.83 7.01
C SER A 186 7.84 12.35 7.35
N MET A 187 8.77 11.47 6.97
CA MET A 187 8.70 10.04 7.29
C MET A 187 8.77 9.80 8.81
N ALA A 188 9.73 10.43 9.48
CA ALA A 188 9.91 10.27 10.93
C ALA A 188 8.71 10.80 11.71
N ALA A 189 8.22 12.01 11.40
CA ALA A 189 7.06 12.59 12.06
C ALA A 189 5.80 11.74 11.85
N GLY A 190 5.56 11.28 10.63
CA GLY A 190 4.44 10.42 10.28
C GLY A 190 4.48 9.06 10.99
N CYS A 191 5.63 8.40 10.99
CA CYS A 191 5.81 7.10 11.64
C CYS A 191 5.71 7.20 13.16
N LEU A 192 6.39 8.17 13.79
CA LEU A 192 6.38 8.36 15.24
C LEU A 192 5.00 8.76 15.76
N SER A 193 4.30 9.67 15.07
CA SER A 193 2.95 10.08 15.46
C SER A 193 1.94 8.95 15.30
N PHE A 194 2.02 8.16 14.21
CA PHE A 194 1.19 6.98 14.03
C PHE A 194 1.44 5.96 15.14
N ALA A 195 2.71 5.60 15.39
CA ALA A 195 3.08 4.66 16.44
C ALA A 195 2.64 5.13 17.83
N ALA A 196 2.82 6.40 18.16
CA ALA A 196 2.39 6.97 19.44
C ALA A 196 0.87 6.87 19.62
N LEU A 197 0.07 7.21 18.60
CA LEU A 197 -1.39 7.14 18.67
C LEU A 197 -1.92 5.70 18.62
N SER A 198 -1.20 4.77 17.98
CA SER A 198 -1.53 3.34 18.03
C SER A 198 -1.22 2.71 19.39
N LEU A 199 -0.18 3.16 20.09
CA LEU A 199 0.19 2.65 21.42
C LEU A 199 -0.61 3.32 22.55
N TRP A 200 -0.88 4.62 22.42
CA TRP A 200 -1.66 5.42 23.36
C TRP A 200 -2.89 6.00 22.66
N PRO A 201 -3.95 5.19 22.48
CA PRO A 201 -5.16 5.64 21.80
C PRO A 201 -5.83 6.77 22.58
N VAL A 202 -6.01 7.91 21.92
CA VAL A 202 -6.68 9.08 22.48
C VAL A 202 -8.16 9.00 22.16
N THR A 203 -9.01 8.99 23.18
CA THR A 203 -10.46 9.05 23.02
C THR A 203 -10.90 10.50 23.05
N ILE A 204 -11.55 10.98 21.98
CA ILE A 204 -11.98 12.39 21.89
C ILE A 204 -13.27 12.62 22.68
N SER A 205 -14.23 11.71 22.56
CA SER A 205 -15.53 11.75 23.23
C SER A 205 -16.26 10.41 23.05
N GLU A 206 -17.18 10.05 23.95
CA GLU A 206 -18.04 8.86 23.80
C GLU A 206 -18.79 8.83 22.45
N SER A 207 -19.10 9.99 21.87
CA SER A 207 -19.82 10.10 20.59
C SER A 207 -18.93 9.96 19.34
N PHE A 208 -17.62 10.21 19.45
CA PHE A 208 -16.69 10.20 18.30
C PHE A 208 -15.68 9.05 18.34
N GLY A 209 -15.63 8.30 19.44
CA GLY A 209 -14.77 7.13 19.58
C GLY A 209 -13.28 7.48 19.71
N VAL A 210 -12.45 6.49 19.37
CA VAL A 210 -10.98 6.61 19.37
C VAL A 210 -10.55 7.41 18.14
N LEU A 211 -9.63 8.36 18.34
CA LEU A 211 -9.05 9.12 17.25
C LEU A 211 -8.22 8.20 16.35
N GLU A 212 -8.66 8.07 15.10
CA GLU A 212 -7.92 7.33 14.08
C GLU A 212 -6.53 7.95 13.85
N PRO A 213 -5.43 7.19 14.04
CA PRO A 213 -4.07 7.73 13.99
C PRO A 213 -3.75 8.49 12.70
N ILE A 214 -4.26 8.01 11.56
CA ILE A 214 -4.04 8.61 10.23
C ILE A 214 -4.51 10.06 10.12
N LEU A 215 -5.56 10.44 10.86
CA LEU A 215 -6.13 11.80 10.81
C LEU A 215 -5.16 12.84 11.39
N VAL A 216 -4.26 12.43 12.28
CA VAL A 216 -3.25 13.30 12.89
C VAL A 216 -1.89 13.14 12.23
N SER A 217 -1.48 11.89 11.99
CA SER A 217 -0.15 11.59 11.48
C SER A 217 0.07 12.11 10.06
N LEU A 218 -0.94 12.09 9.19
CA LEU A 218 -0.83 12.56 7.82
C LEU A 218 -0.62 14.10 7.75
N PRO A 219 -1.43 14.94 8.42
CA PRO A 219 -1.14 16.37 8.53
C PRO A 219 0.22 16.67 9.19
N LEU A 220 0.61 15.93 10.24
CA LEU A 220 1.92 16.12 10.87
C LEU A 220 3.06 15.79 9.90
N SER A 221 2.94 14.71 9.15
CA SER A 221 3.90 14.35 8.10
C SER A 221 4.06 15.46 7.07
N PHE A 222 2.96 16.12 6.66
CA PHE A 222 2.97 17.28 5.76
C PHE A 222 3.60 18.52 6.40
N LEU A 223 3.26 18.83 7.66
CA LEU A 223 3.84 19.97 8.38
C LEU A 223 5.37 19.84 8.50
N PHE A 224 5.86 18.65 8.88
CA PHE A 224 7.29 18.41 8.99
C PHE A 224 8.00 18.38 7.64
N TRP A 225 7.33 17.91 6.59
CA TRP A 225 7.81 18.08 5.22
C TRP A 225 8.01 19.57 4.88
N ALA A 226 7.00 20.41 5.17
CA ALA A 226 7.02 21.84 4.87
C ALA A 226 8.06 22.61 5.69
N ILE A 227 8.35 22.16 6.91
CA ILE A 227 9.46 22.68 7.72
C ILE A 227 10.79 22.27 7.09
N GLY A 228 10.99 20.97 6.81
CA GLY A 228 12.24 20.44 6.26
C GLY A 228 12.59 20.97 4.86
N SER A 229 11.59 21.37 4.06
CA SER A 229 11.81 21.95 2.73
C SER A 229 12.43 23.34 2.80
N ARG A 230 12.33 24.04 3.93
CA ARG A 230 12.96 25.35 4.15
C ARG A 230 14.44 25.26 4.53
N PHE A 231 14.85 24.22 5.25
CA PHE A 231 16.20 24.13 5.82
C PHE A 231 17.20 23.34 4.99
N GLY A 232 16.77 22.31 4.25
CA GLY A 232 17.72 21.42 3.57
C GLY A 232 18.28 21.99 2.27
N GLU A 233 19.42 21.48 1.81
CA GLU A 233 19.96 21.77 0.48
C GLU A 233 19.02 21.23 -0.61
N ASP A 234 18.95 21.94 -1.74
CA ASP A 234 18.15 21.46 -2.87
C ASP A 234 18.85 20.23 -3.45
N THR A 235 18.10 19.15 -3.57
CA THR A 235 18.59 17.96 -4.25
C THR A 235 18.45 18.30 -5.73
N GLU A 236 19.54 18.72 -6.38
CA GLU A 236 19.59 18.92 -7.84
C GLU A 236 19.34 17.60 -8.57
N ILE A 237 18.10 17.12 -8.56
CA ILE A 237 17.65 16.08 -9.46
C ILE A 237 17.23 16.85 -10.70
N ASP A 238 18.10 16.79 -11.71
CA ASP A 238 17.95 17.34 -13.05
C ASP A 238 16.46 17.38 -13.44
N LYS A 239 15.94 18.60 -13.63
CA LYS A 239 14.51 18.88 -13.90
C LYS A 239 13.99 18.17 -15.17
N LYS A 240 14.86 17.48 -15.92
CA LYS A 240 14.54 16.57 -17.03
C LYS A 240 14.07 15.18 -16.62
N ALA A 241 14.37 14.68 -15.43
CA ALA A 241 14.06 13.29 -15.04
C ALA A 241 12.58 13.02 -14.71
N ILE A 242 11.77 14.07 -14.48
CA ILE A 242 10.35 13.97 -14.10
C ILE A 242 9.43 14.42 -15.24
N LYS A 243 9.89 14.29 -16.49
CA LYS A 243 9.02 14.33 -17.68
C LYS A 243 9.01 12.94 -18.30
N CYS A 244 8.13 12.08 -17.78
CA CYS A 244 7.67 10.87 -18.47
C CYS A 244 6.20 11.06 -18.83
#